data_AF-A0A7Y8AKH3-F1
#
_entry.id   AF-A0A7Y8AKH3-F1
#
_cell.length_a   1.000
_cell.length_b   1.000
_cell.length_c   1.000
_cell.angle_alpha   90.00
_cell.angle_beta   90.00
_cell.angle_gamma   90.00
#
_symmetry.space_group_name_H-M   'P 1'
#
loop_
_entity.id
_entity.type
_entity.pdbx_description
1 polymer ?
#
loop_
_entity_poly.entity_id
_entity_poly.type
_entity_poly.pdbx_seq_one_letter_code
_entity_poly.pdbx_strand_id
1 'polypeptide(L)'
;VIGEEFLPMDCSDWTAVISKIRSAQPDALISATAGGAPNVSLAKQLKAAALTLPYGNLAIDEGTARTMGDVATGMYMSGSYLTTIDTPENKKFLADLSQK
;
A
#
# COMPACT_ATOMS: atom_id res chain seq x y z
N VAL A 1 -1.94 5.74 18.96
CA VAL A 1 -1.09 4.66 18.42
C VAL A 1 -0.93 3.61 19.51
N ILE A 2 -1.19 2.32 19.21
CA ILE A 2 -1.16 1.22 20.21
C ILE A 2 0.01 0.24 19.99
N GLY A 3 0.81 0.44 18.94
CA GLY A 3 1.99 -0.36 18.61
C GLY A 3 2.68 0.19 17.36
N GLU A 4 3.98 -0.03 17.25
CA GLU A 4 4.83 0.38 16.11
C GLU A 4 5.87 -0.70 15.85
N GLU A 5 6.15 -0.96 14.57
CA GLU A 5 7.10 -1.98 14.13
C GLU A 5 8.03 -1.43 13.06
N PHE A 6 9.32 -1.72 13.19
CA PHE A 6 10.36 -1.31 12.24
C PHE A 6 11.09 -2.56 11.75
N LEU A 7 11.19 -2.71 10.43
CA LEU A 7 11.83 -3.86 9.80
C LEU A 7 12.90 -3.38 8.80
N PRO A 8 13.88 -4.24 8.47
CA PRO A 8 14.85 -3.95 7.42
C PRO A 8 14.18 -3.61 6.10
N MET A 9 14.86 -2.80 5.29
CA MET A 9 14.32 -2.27 4.03
C MET A 9 13.97 -3.38 3.02
N ASP A 10 14.65 -4.52 3.09
CA ASP A 10 14.50 -5.70 2.21
C ASP A 10 13.66 -6.84 2.83
N CYS A 11 12.99 -6.57 3.95
CA CYS A 11 12.16 -7.57 4.62
C CYS A 11 10.98 -8.03 3.74
N SER A 12 10.71 -9.34 3.76
CA SER A 12 9.56 -9.96 3.08
C SER A 12 8.78 -10.95 3.95
N ASP A 13 9.22 -11.20 5.19
CA ASP A 13 8.51 -12.02 6.17
C ASP A 13 7.82 -11.11 7.19
N TRP A 14 6.48 -11.07 7.14
CA TRP A 14 5.65 -10.21 7.99
C TRP A 14 4.94 -11.00 9.09
N THR A 15 5.32 -12.27 9.31
CA THR A 15 4.64 -13.18 10.25
C THR A 15 4.57 -12.60 11.66
N ALA A 16 5.69 -12.06 12.16
CA ALA A 16 5.76 -11.46 13.49
C ALA A 16 4.86 -10.21 13.60
N VAL A 17 4.86 -9.35 12.58
CA VAL A 17 4.03 -8.15 12.52
C VAL A 17 2.54 -8.52 12.51
N ILE A 18 2.15 -9.49 11.69
CA ILE A 18 0.76 -9.97 11.62
C ILE A 18 0.31 -10.54 12.97
N SER A 19 1.16 -11.31 13.65
CA SER A 19 0.87 -11.86 14.98
C SER A 19 0.62 -10.75 16.02
N LYS A 20 1.44 -9.70 15.98
CA LYS A 20 1.26 -8.51 16.83
C LYS A 20 -0.03 -7.75 16.51
N ILE A 21 -0.36 -7.55 15.23
CA ILE A 21 -1.63 -6.92 14.82
C ILE A 21 -2.82 -7.70 15.39
N ARG A 22 -2.82 -9.03 15.28
CA ARG A 22 -3.90 -9.87 15.83
C ARG A 22 -4.04 -9.73 17.34
N SER A 23 -2.92 -9.65 18.04
CA SER A 23 -2.89 -9.58 19.50
C SER A 23 -3.31 -8.19 20.01
N ALA A 24 -2.89 -7.14 19.32
CA ALA A 24 -3.19 -5.76 19.71
C ALA A 24 -4.59 -5.29 19.27
N GLN A 25 -5.17 -5.92 18.24
CA GLN A 25 -6.49 -5.60 17.67
C GLN A 25 -6.66 -4.09 17.38
N PRO A 26 -5.77 -3.47 16.57
CA PRO A 26 -5.89 -2.05 16.26
C PRO A 26 -7.11 -1.75 15.38
N ASP A 27 -7.68 -0.56 15.54
CA ASP A 27 -8.80 -0.08 14.72
C ASP A 27 -8.40 0.21 13.26
N ALA A 28 -7.11 0.48 13.01
CA ALA A 28 -6.56 0.75 11.69
C ALA A 28 -5.05 0.45 11.63
N LEU A 29 -4.55 0.19 10.43
CA LEU A 29 -3.13 0.02 10.14
C LEU A 29 -2.64 1.12 9.21
N ILE A 30 -1.46 1.67 9.48
CA ILE A 30 -0.73 2.53 8.56
C ILE A 30 0.65 1.92 8.33
N SER A 31 1.11 1.85 7.07
CA SER A 31 2.46 1.41 6.73
C SER A 31 3.19 2.40 5.83
N ALA A 32 4.52 2.42 5.98
CA ALA A 32 5.44 3.18 5.14
C ALA A 32 6.73 2.36 4.95
N THR A 33 6.69 1.37 4.06
CA THR A 33 7.87 0.56 3.73
C THR A 33 8.66 1.18 2.59
N ALA A 34 9.78 0.58 2.19
CA ALA A 34 10.31 0.81 0.86
C ALA A 34 9.27 0.38 -0.20
N GLY A 35 9.18 1.15 -1.28
CA GLY A 35 8.37 0.79 -2.45
C GLY A 35 8.83 -0.54 -3.06
N GLY A 36 7.97 -1.17 -3.86
CA GLY A 36 8.26 -2.45 -4.50
C GLY A 36 7.97 -3.68 -3.63
N ALA A 37 8.89 -4.65 -3.60
CA ALA A 37 8.63 -5.98 -3.06
C ALA A 37 8.24 -6.03 -1.56
N PRO A 38 8.88 -5.27 -0.64
CA PRO A 38 8.47 -5.24 0.77
C PRO A 38 7.03 -4.75 0.93
N ASN A 39 6.67 -3.68 0.22
CA ASN A 39 5.33 -3.11 0.24
C ASN A 39 4.27 -4.12 -0.24
N VAL A 40 4.51 -4.74 -1.40
CA VAL A 40 3.59 -5.69 -2.02
C VAL A 40 3.46 -6.96 -1.18
N SER A 41 4.55 -7.46 -0.61
CA SER A 41 4.54 -8.68 0.21
C SER A 41 3.78 -8.48 1.52
N LEU A 42 3.89 -7.32 2.17
CA LEU A 42 3.11 -7.00 3.37
C LEU A 42 1.62 -7.02 3.07
N ALA A 43 1.18 -6.31 2.04
CA ALA A 43 -0.24 -6.27 1.65
C ALA A 43 -0.79 -7.66 1.32
N LYS A 44 -0.02 -8.49 0.60
CA LYS A 44 -0.39 -9.88 0.29
C LYS A 44 -0.54 -10.73 1.55
N GLN A 45 0.39 -10.64 2.50
CA GLN A 45 0.34 -11.44 3.73
C GLN A 45 -0.78 -10.97 4.68
N LEU A 46 -1.05 -9.67 4.76
CA LEU A 46 -2.21 -9.13 5.50
C LEU A 46 -3.53 -9.71 4.96
N LYS A 47 -3.69 -9.71 3.63
CA LYS A 47 -4.87 -10.29 2.98
C LYS A 47 -4.94 -11.81 3.16
N ALA A 48 -3.83 -12.53 3.01
CA ALA A 48 -3.77 -13.98 3.26
C ALA A 48 -4.10 -14.33 4.71
N ALA A 49 -3.79 -13.44 5.65
CA ALA A 49 -4.17 -13.54 7.06
C ALA A 49 -5.65 -13.15 7.31
N ALA A 50 -6.44 -12.80 6.29
CA ALA A 50 -7.83 -12.37 6.41
C ALA A 50 -8.02 -11.20 7.39
N LEU A 51 -7.05 -10.28 7.45
CA LEU A 51 -7.17 -9.04 8.21
C LEU A 51 -8.03 -8.05 7.42
N THR A 52 -9.10 -7.55 8.04
CA THR A 52 -10.12 -6.70 7.40
C THR A 52 -10.15 -5.26 7.95
N LEU A 53 -9.24 -4.92 8.86
CA LEU A 53 -9.11 -3.56 9.38
C LEU A 53 -8.76 -2.56 8.24
N PRO A 54 -9.21 -1.30 8.34
CA PRO A 54 -8.77 -0.24 7.46
C PRO A 54 -7.25 -0.17 7.36
N TYR A 55 -6.72 -0.20 6.13
CA TYR A 55 -5.29 -0.20 5.88
C TYR A 55 -4.87 0.99 4.99
N GLY A 56 -4.17 1.94 5.59
CA GLY A 56 -3.48 3.03 4.90
C GLY A 56 -2.05 2.65 4.52
N ASN A 57 -1.71 2.81 3.25
CA ASN A 57 -0.40 2.49 2.73
C ASN A 57 0.22 3.74 2.08
N LEU A 58 1.30 4.23 2.68
CA LEU A 58 1.97 5.47 2.26
C LEU A 58 3.08 5.21 1.22
N ALA A 59 3.34 3.95 0.87
CA ALA A 59 4.42 3.54 -0.03
C ALA A 59 3.92 2.91 -1.34
N ILE A 60 2.61 2.90 -1.59
CA ILE A 60 1.98 2.35 -2.79
C ILE A 60 1.59 3.44 -3.79
N ASP A 61 1.82 3.19 -5.08
CA ASP A 61 1.36 4.01 -6.20
C ASP A 61 0.23 3.31 -7.01
N GLU A 62 -0.48 4.07 -7.85
CA GLU A 62 -1.63 3.57 -8.64
C GLU A 62 -1.26 2.43 -9.60
N GLY A 63 -0.05 2.45 -10.15
CA GLY A 63 0.45 1.41 -11.03
C GLY A 63 0.67 0.11 -10.26
N THR A 64 1.40 0.18 -9.15
CA THR A 64 1.60 -0.98 -8.26
C THR A 64 0.27 -1.52 -7.73
N ALA A 65 -0.63 -0.66 -7.26
CA ALA A 65 -1.96 -1.07 -6.79
C ALA A 65 -2.75 -1.81 -7.89
N ARG A 66 -2.70 -1.34 -9.13
CA ARG A 66 -3.32 -2.02 -10.27
C ARG A 66 -2.74 -3.41 -10.50
N THR A 67 -1.41 -3.59 -10.40
CA THR A 67 -0.77 -4.91 -10.56
C THR A 67 -1.12 -5.89 -9.43
N MET A 68 -1.42 -5.37 -8.24
CA MET A 68 -1.82 -6.17 -7.07
C MET A 68 -3.25 -6.71 -7.18
N GLY A 69 -4.08 -6.14 -8.05
CA GLY A 69 -5.46 -6.55 -8.27
C GLY A 69 -6.26 -6.53 -6.98
N ASP A 70 -6.93 -7.64 -6.67
CA ASP A 70 -7.80 -7.77 -5.51
C ASP A 70 -7.08 -7.53 -4.16
N VAL A 71 -5.75 -7.68 -4.09
CA VAL A 71 -4.99 -7.38 -2.86
C VAL A 71 -5.07 -5.91 -2.48
N ALA A 72 -5.19 -5.01 -3.46
CA ALA A 72 -5.27 -3.57 -3.22
C ALA A 72 -6.69 -3.06 -2.90
N THR A 73 -7.71 -3.92 -3.03
CA THR A 73 -9.11 -3.54 -2.79
C THR A 73 -9.31 -3.06 -1.34
N GLY A 74 -9.87 -1.86 -1.17
CA GLY A 74 -10.16 -1.28 0.15
C GLY A 74 -8.95 -0.68 0.87
N MET A 75 -7.76 -0.71 0.26
CA MET A 75 -6.59 0.01 0.79
C MET A 75 -6.74 1.51 0.56
N TYR A 76 -6.34 2.30 1.55
CA TYR A 76 -6.22 3.74 1.43
C TYR A 76 -4.80 4.10 1.01
N MET A 77 -4.67 4.99 0.04
CA MET A 77 -3.39 5.53 -0.40
C MET A 77 -3.40 7.04 -0.33
N SER A 78 -2.22 7.62 -0.13
CA SER A 78 -2.00 9.06 -0.25
C SER A 78 -0.87 9.32 -1.22
N GLY A 79 -1.08 10.24 -2.16
CA GLY A 79 -0.06 10.70 -3.08
C GLY A 79 -0.18 12.20 -3.30
N SER A 80 0.94 12.86 -3.55
CA SER A 80 0.95 14.28 -3.96
C SER A 80 0.40 14.48 -5.38
N TYR A 81 0.31 13.40 -6.16
CA TYR A 81 -0.22 13.37 -7.51
C TYR A 81 -0.82 11.99 -7.80
N LEU A 82 -1.91 11.97 -8.56
CA LEU A 82 -2.60 10.77 -9.02
C LEU A 82 -2.88 10.91 -10.51
N THR A 83 -2.42 9.94 -11.31
CA THR A 83 -2.64 9.84 -12.75
C THR A 83 -4.11 9.73 -13.11
N THR A 84 -4.97 9.30 -12.17
CA THR A 84 -6.42 9.21 -12.37
C THR A 84 -7.18 10.53 -12.17
N ILE A 85 -6.52 11.64 -11.81
CA ILE A 85 -7.17 12.95 -11.64
C ILE A 85 -7.83 13.38 -12.97
N ASP A 86 -9.16 13.53 -12.99
CA ASP A 86 -9.90 13.85 -14.20
C ASP A 86 -9.92 15.38 -14.49
N THR A 87 -8.78 15.91 -14.92
CA THR A 87 -8.63 17.31 -15.35
C THR A 87 -8.07 17.42 -16.77
N PRO A 88 -8.40 18.48 -17.52
CA PRO A 88 -7.82 18.73 -18.84
C PRO A 88 -6.28 18.76 -18.82
N GLU A 89 -5.69 19.36 -17.79
CA GLU A 89 -4.25 19.50 -17.61
C GLU A 89 -3.59 18.14 -17.42
N ASN A 90 -4.17 17.27 -16.59
CA ASN A 90 -3.67 15.91 -16.38
C ASN A 90 -3.76 15.07 -17.66
N LYS A 91 -4.88 15.13 -18.39
CA LYS A 91 -5.05 14.43 -19.67
C LYS A 91 -3.99 14.84 -20.69
N LYS A 92 -3.70 16.14 -20.78
CA LYS A 92 -2.63 16.67 -21.64
C LYS A 92 -1.26 16.16 -21.20
N PHE A 93 -0.96 16.23 -19.91
CA PHE A 93 0.32 15.73 -19.37
C PHE A 93 0.55 14.26 -19.69
N LEU A 94 -0.46 13.39 -19.51
CA LEU A 94 -0.36 11.97 -19.82
C LEU A 94 -0.18 11.69 -21.32
N ALA A 95 -0.89 12.44 -22.18
CA ALA A 95 -0.73 12.32 -23.64
C ALA A 95 0.70 12.69 -24.07
N ASP A 96 1.22 13.81 -23.57
CA ASP A 96 2.58 14.28 -23.88
C ASP A 96 3.66 13.31 -23.37
N LEU A 97 3.43 12.64 -22.23
CA LEU A 97 4.34 11.62 -21.69
C LEU A 97 4.37 10.33 -22.54
N SER A 98 3.23 9.92 -23.11
CA SER A 98 3.10 8.68 -23.90
C SER A 98 3.74 8.73 -25.30
N GLN A 99 4.17 9.90 -25.76
CA GLN A 99 4.78 10.10 -27.08
C GLN A 99 6.32 9.97 -27.08
N LYS A 100 6.93 9.72 -25.91
CA LYS A 100 8.37 9.49 -25.75
C LYS A 100 8.66 8.01 -25.57
#